data_AF-D8T5Z0-F1
#
_entry.id   AF-D8T5Z0-F1
#
_cell.length_a   1.000
_cell.length_b   1.000
_cell.length_c   1.000
_cell.angle_alpha   90.00
_cell.angle_beta   90.00
_cell.angle_gamma   90.00
#
_symmetry.space_group_name_H-M   'P 1'
#
loop_
_entity.id
_entity.type
_entity.pdbx_description
1 polymer ?
#
loop_
_entity_poly.entity_id
_entity_poly.type
_entity_poly.pdbx_seq_one_letter_code
_entity_poly.pdbx_strand_id
1 'polypeptide(L)'
;MDINIFVLCRSPRAKISKIKTITELTPASRVAAFSSRGLPEESIIKPDVIAPGVDILASWLPKDNTKRAFEFSSGTSMSTPQVAAIVAMLKTLHPTWSPAMIKSAIMTTASPLDNTGKPIKDYNGDVATHYAIGSGFINPRQAIEPGLVLDYTGNYENCIDDCNYPSIVVDLSGVVQKVVVNRTFTLVSFPPLPKDYLLYHFLKHDIPPELNVDALRYMSFDLEEGQRIVTTSITFSLHDTDQRIFGSLLWKCYAHPGYNVRIPFVVKT
;
A
#
# COMPACT_ATOMS: atom_id res chain seq x y z
N MET A 1 1.33 15.95 -26.41
CA MET A 1 0.74 16.99 -27.28
C MET A 1 1.90 17.86 -27.68
N ASP A 2 2.31 17.80 -28.94
CA ASP A 2 3.56 18.46 -29.36
C ASP A 2 3.21 19.74 -30.11
N ILE A 3 3.65 20.88 -29.57
CA ILE A 3 3.47 22.19 -30.19
C ILE A 3 4.84 22.64 -30.68
N ASN A 4 5.06 22.53 -31.99
CA ASN A 4 6.25 23.08 -32.63
C ASN A 4 5.99 24.56 -32.93
N ILE A 5 6.62 25.45 -32.18
CA ILE A 5 6.63 26.90 -32.43
C ILE A 5 7.90 27.24 -33.19
N PHE A 6 7.78 27.73 -34.43
CA PHE A 6 8.90 28.30 -35.16
C PHE A 6 9.08 29.77 -34.74
N VAL A 7 10.03 30.03 -33.83
CA VAL A 7 10.19 31.32 -33.11
C VAL A 7 10.89 32.43 -33.92
N LEU A 8 11.21 32.20 -35.20
CA LEU A 8 11.83 33.23 -36.07
C LEU A 8 10.98 33.58 -37.30
N CYS A 9 9.65 33.58 -37.19
CA CYS A 9 8.77 33.88 -38.32
C CYS A 9 7.79 35.02 -38.02
N ARG A 10 7.62 35.95 -38.97
CA ARG A 10 6.67 37.07 -38.90
C ARG A 10 5.19 36.63 -38.83
N SER A 11 4.89 35.36 -39.08
CA SER A 11 3.56 34.78 -38.95
C SER A 11 3.65 33.30 -38.56
N PRO A 12 3.86 32.98 -37.27
CA PRO A 12 4.01 31.61 -36.82
C PRO A 12 2.71 30.82 -37.06
N ARG A 13 2.85 29.62 -37.61
CA ARG A 13 1.77 28.64 -37.75
C ARG A 13 2.10 27.41 -36.92
N ALA A 14 1.10 26.85 -36.25
CA ALA A 14 1.19 25.59 -35.53
C ALA A 14 0.14 24.62 -36.06
N LYS A 15 0.41 23.31 -35.93
CA LYS A 15 -0.53 22.25 -36.26
C LYS A 15 -0.69 21.34 -35.05
N ILE A 16 -1.93 21.13 -34.63
CA ILE A 16 -2.26 20.15 -33.60
C ILE A 16 -2.43 18.79 -34.29
N SER A 17 -1.68 17.79 -33.84
CA SER A 17 -1.80 16.42 -34.36
C SER A 17 -3.07 15.74 -33.86
N LYS A 18 -3.42 14.59 -34.44
CA LYS A 18 -4.43 13.71 -33.85
C LYS A 18 -3.98 13.25 -32.45
N ILE A 19 -4.96 12.93 -31.60
CA ILE A 19 -4.74 12.35 -30.27
C ILE A 19 -3.97 11.04 -30.43
N LYS A 20 -2.97 10.84 -29.57
CA LYS A 20 -2.18 9.61 -29.48
C LYS A 20 -2.11 9.20 -28.01
N THR A 21 -2.42 7.95 -27.73
CA THR A 21 -2.16 7.34 -26.42
C THR A 21 -0.69 6.95 -26.36
N ILE A 22 -0.03 7.35 -25.29
CA ILE A 22 1.35 6.93 -24.98
C ILE A 22 1.23 5.86 -23.91
N THR A 23 1.63 4.64 -24.24
CA THR A 23 1.74 3.52 -23.30
C THR A 23 3.13 3.53 -22.65
N GLU A 24 3.30 2.77 -21.57
CA GLU A 24 4.61 2.57 -20.92
C GLU A 24 5.22 3.87 -20.35
N LEU A 25 4.38 4.75 -19.80
CA LEU A 25 4.85 5.93 -19.08
C LEU A 25 5.78 5.52 -17.93
N THR A 26 6.93 6.16 -17.86
CA THR A 26 7.93 5.97 -16.80
C THR A 26 8.33 7.34 -16.23
N PRO A 27 8.30 7.54 -14.90
CA PRO A 27 7.81 6.61 -13.88
C PRO A 27 6.28 6.53 -13.83
N ALA A 28 5.74 5.33 -13.57
CA ALA A 28 4.35 5.10 -13.21
C ALA A 28 4.27 3.94 -12.20
N SER A 29 3.43 3.96 -11.17
CA SER A 29 2.38 4.94 -10.86
C SER A 29 2.92 6.18 -10.13
N ARG A 30 2.15 7.27 -10.18
CA ARG A 30 2.38 8.50 -9.40
C ARG A 30 1.07 8.92 -8.74
N VAL A 31 1.14 9.47 -7.54
CA VAL A 31 -0.07 9.97 -6.85
C VAL A 31 -0.60 11.21 -7.59
N ALA A 32 -1.92 11.25 -7.81
CA ALA A 32 -2.56 12.36 -8.47
C ALA A 32 -2.63 13.60 -7.56
N ALA A 33 -2.54 14.81 -8.13
CA ALA A 33 -2.59 16.05 -7.36
C ALA A 33 -3.90 16.18 -6.55
N PHE A 34 -5.02 15.68 -7.08
CA PHE A 34 -6.32 15.75 -6.43
C PHE A 34 -6.57 14.65 -5.38
N SER A 35 -5.72 13.63 -5.26
CA SER A 35 -5.95 12.52 -4.31
C SER A 35 -5.85 13.01 -2.88
N SER A 36 -6.85 12.81 -2.01
CA SER A 36 -6.71 13.26 -0.61
C SER A 36 -5.52 12.57 0.09
N ARG A 37 -4.86 13.31 0.99
CA ARG A 37 -3.77 12.80 1.84
C ARG A 37 -4.30 12.59 3.26
N GLY A 38 -3.77 11.59 3.97
CA GLY A 38 -4.10 11.34 5.37
C GLY A 38 -3.62 12.46 6.28
N LEU A 39 -4.28 12.56 7.44
CA LEU A 39 -3.95 13.57 8.43
C LEU A 39 -2.89 13.05 9.41
N PRO A 40 -1.89 13.88 9.73
CA PRO A 40 -0.88 13.60 10.77
C PRO A 40 -1.40 13.12 12.13
N GLU A 41 -2.56 13.60 12.54
CA GLU A 41 -3.14 13.39 13.87
C GLU A 41 -3.76 11.99 14.03
N GLU A 42 -4.03 11.26 12.94
CA GLU A 42 -4.71 9.97 12.99
C GLU A 42 -3.85 8.88 13.66
N SER A 43 -4.51 7.93 14.34
CA SER A 43 -3.90 6.74 14.96
C SER A 43 -3.65 5.61 13.95
N ILE A 44 -4.17 5.76 12.73
CA ILE A 44 -4.03 4.81 11.62
C ILE A 44 -3.58 5.57 10.37
N ILE A 45 -2.69 4.99 9.58
CA ILE A 45 -2.28 5.58 8.30
C ILE A 45 -3.45 5.57 7.31
N LYS A 46 -3.74 6.74 6.71
CA LYS A 46 -4.64 6.89 5.57
C LYS A 46 -3.96 7.59 4.38
N PRO A 47 -4.34 7.27 3.12
CA PRO A 47 -5.24 6.18 2.71
C PRO A 47 -4.63 4.80 2.99
N ASP A 48 -5.38 3.72 2.82
CA ASP A 48 -4.87 2.36 3.09
C ASP A 48 -3.96 1.84 1.94
N VAL A 49 -4.36 2.10 0.70
CA VAL A 49 -3.67 1.74 -0.56
C VAL A 49 -4.04 2.73 -1.66
N ILE A 50 -3.29 2.70 -2.77
CA ILE A 50 -3.63 3.43 -4.00
C ILE A 50 -3.88 2.46 -5.17
N ALA A 51 -4.71 2.89 -6.10
CA ALA A 51 -5.08 2.16 -7.31
C ALA A 51 -5.29 3.13 -8.49
N PRO A 52 -5.24 2.66 -9.74
CA PRO A 52 -5.44 3.51 -10.92
C PRO A 52 -6.75 4.30 -10.85
N GLY A 53 -6.66 5.62 -11.01
CA GLY A 53 -7.82 6.54 -10.97
C GLY A 53 -7.65 7.78 -11.84
N VAL A 54 -6.66 7.81 -12.72
CA VAL A 54 -6.44 8.91 -13.68
C VAL A 54 -6.63 8.36 -15.08
N ASP A 55 -7.42 9.07 -15.88
CA ASP A 55 -7.76 8.73 -17.26
C ASP A 55 -8.23 7.28 -17.42
N ILE A 56 -9.17 6.89 -16.58
CA ILE A 56 -9.82 5.58 -16.64
C ILE A 56 -10.96 5.64 -17.66
N LEU A 57 -10.89 4.78 -18.68
CA LEU A 57 -11.98 4.59 -19.63
C LEU A 57 -13.05 3.71 -19.01
N ALA A 58 -14.27 4.23 -18.86
CA ALA A 58 -15.40 3.49 -18.32
C ALA A 58 -16.67 3.74 -19.13
N SER A 59 -17.70 2.93 -18.91
CA SER A 59 -19.01 3.14 -19.52
C SER A 59 -19.59 4.47 -19.04
N TRP A 60 -20.31 5.15 -19.92
CA TRP A 60 -20.91 6.44 -19.62
C TRP A 60 -22.27 6.57 -20.28
N LEU A 61 -23.18 7.30 -19.61
CA LEU A 61 -24.48 7.60 -20.17
C LEU A 61 -24.32 8.63 -21.31
N PRO A 62 -24.79 8.34 -22.53
CA PRO A 62 -24.79 9.33 -23.60
C PRO A 62 -25.63 10.54 -23.18
N LYS A 63 -25.01 11.72 -23.09
CA LYS A 63 -25.73 12.96 -22.72
C LYS A 63 -26.45 13.62 -23.90
N ASP A 64 -26.16 13.21 -25.14
CA ASP A 64 -26.68 13.79 -26.39
C ASP A 64 -26.82 12.73 -27.52
N ASN A 65 -27.18 13.16 -28.75
CA ASN A 65 -27.08 12.39 -30.01
C ASN A 65 -25.67 11.84 -30.33
N THR A 66 -24.68 12.09 -29.46
CA THR A 66 -23.37 11.45 -29.54
C THR A 66 -23.47 9.99 -29.11
N LYS A 67 -23.16 9.06 -30.01
CA LYS A 67 -23.10 7.61 -29.73
C LYS A 67 -21.88 7.20 -28.87
N ARG A 68 -21.51 8.00 -27.87
CA ARG A 68 -20.36 7.69 -26.98
C ARG A 68 -20.85 6.85 -25.82
N ALA A 69 -20.54 5.56 -25.85
CA ALA A 69 -20.85 4.61 -24.77
C ALA A 69 -19.78 4.58 -23.66
N PHE A 70 -18.64 5.27 -23.88
CA PHE A 70 -17.50 5.28 -22.97
C PHE A 70 -16.91 6.68 -22.86
N GLU A 71 -16.36 7.00 -21.68
CA GLU A 71 -15.71 8.27 -21.39
C GLU A 71 -14.46 8.03 -20.51
N PHE A 72 -13.42 8.84 -20.73
CA PHE A 72 -12.26 8.90 -19.84
C PHE A 72 -12.60 9.82 -18.67
N SER A 73 -12.39 9.33 -17.45
CA SER A 73 -12.61 10.11 -16.25
C SER A 73 -11.51 9.88 -15.22
N SER A 74 -11.33 10.85 -14.33
CA SER A 74 -10.29 10.89 -13.32
C SER A 74 -10.89 11.20 -11.96
N GLY A 75 -10.44 10.49 -10.93
CA GLY A 75 -10.89 10.66 -9.56
C GLY A 75 -10.59 9.44 -8.70
N THR A 76 -10.56 9.64 -7.38
CA THR A 76 -10.55 8.51 -6.43
C THR A 76 -11.81 7.66 -6.58
N SER A 77 -12.93 8.25 -7.04
CA SER A 77 -14.14 7.53 -7.48
C SER A 77 -13.88 6.51 -8.59
N MET A 78 -12.79 6.62 -9.36
CA MET A 78 -12.40 5.66 -10.39
C MET A 78 -11.41 4.62 -9.83
N SER A 79 -10.62 4.97 -8.81
CA SER A 79 -9.79 4.01 -8.05
C SER A 79 -10.62 3.06 -7.18
N THR A 80 -11.64 3.58 -6.48
CA THR A 80 -12.50 2.81 -5.58
C THR A 80 -13.11 1.55 -6.22
N PRO A 81 -13.76 1.60 -7.40
CA PRO A 81 -14.32 0.41 -8.02
C PRO A 81 -13.26 -0.63 -8.42
N GLN A 82 -12.02 -0.22 -8.70
CA GLN A 82 -10.92 -1.18 -8.95
C GLN A 82 -10.56 -1.96 -7.70
N VAL A 83 -10.44 -1.26 -6.55
CA VAL A 83 -10.21 -1.93 -5.26
C VAL A 83 -11.40 -2.81 -4.90
N ALA A 84 -12.64 -2.34 -5.11
CA ALA A 84 -13.85 -3.13 -4.85
C ALA A 84 -13.92 -4.42 -5.69
N ALA A 85 -13.51 -4.37 -6.97
CA ALA A 85 -13.43 -5.55 -7.82
C ALA A 85 -12.41 -6.57 -7.28
N ILE A 86 -11.27 -6.10 -6.77
CA ILE A 86 -10.24 -6.96 -6.18
C ILE A 86 -10.74 -7.55 -4.86
N VAL A 87 -11.43 -6.77 -4.02
CA VAL A 87 -12.09 -7.27 -2.80
C VAL A 87 -13.10 -8.37 -3.15
N ALA A 88 -13.93 -8.17 -4.17
CA ALA A 88 -14.90 -9.18 -4.61
C ALA A 88 -14.19 -10.45 -5.11
N MET A 89 -13.16 -10.32 -5.93
CA MET A 89 -12.35 -11.44 -6.41
C MET A 89 -11.72 -12.23 -5.25
N LEU A 90 -11.12 -11.54 -4.28
CA LEU A 90 -10.54 -12.16 -3.09
C LEU A 90 -11.60 -12.84 -2.24
N LYS A 91 -12.80 -12.26 -2.10
CA LYS A 91 -13.91 -12.88 -1.36
C LYS A 91 -14.43 -14.14 -2.08
N THR A 92 -14.40 -14.18 -3.41
CA THR A 92 -14.74 -15.39 -4.17
C THR A 92 -13.69 -16.49 -3.98
N LEU A 93 -12.40 -16.16 -4.03
CA LEU A 93 -11.32 -17.12 -3.86
C LEU A 93 -11.14 -17.56 -2.40
N HIS A 94 -11.50 -16.69 -1.45
CA HIS A 94 -11.40 -16.93 -0.01
C HIS A 94 -12.74 -16.62 0.70
N PRO A 95 -13.77 -17.47 0.53
CA PRO A 95 -15.11 -17.19 1.04
C PRO A 95 -15.19 -16.97 2.56
N THR A 96 -14.28 -17.57 3.31
CA THR A 96 -14.25 -17.50 4.78
C THR A 96 -13.47 -16.31 5.33
N TRP A 97 -12.72 -15.58 4.50
CA TRP A 97 -11.95 -14.44 4.98
C TRP A 97 -12.85 -13.31 5.49
N SER A 98 -12.49 -12.75 6.63
CA SER A 98 -13.11 -11.55 7.17
C SER A 98 -12.79 -10.34 6.27
N PRO A 99 -13.55 -9.23 6.38
CA PRO A 99 -13.20 -7.98 5.73
C PRO A 99 -11.79 -7.48 6.13
N ALA A 100 -11.37 -7.71 7.37
CA ALA A 100 -10.04 -7.34 7.86
C ALA A 100 -8.94 -8.18 7.19
N MET A 101 -9.14 -9.49 7.02
CA MET A 101 -8.20 -10.36 6.31
C MET A 101 -8.03 -9.97 4.85
N ILE A 102 -9.12 -9.68 4.14
CA ILE A 102 -9.05 -9.23 2.73
C ILE A 102 -8.30 -7.90 2.63
N LYS A 103 -8.64 -6.96 3.51
CA LYS A 103 -7.93 -5.67 3.60
C LYS A 103 -6.45 -5.86 3.89
N SER A 104 -6.11 -6.73 4.85
CA SER A 104 -4.73 -7.07 5.15
C SER A 104 -4.01 -7.62 3.93
N ALA A 105 -4.60 -8.58 3.22
CA ALA A 105 -3.98 -9.16 2.03
C ALA A 105 -3.68 -8.10 0.96
N ILE A 106 -4.60 -7.15 0.73
CA ILE A 106 -4.41 -6.05 -0.22
C ILE A 106 -3.29 -5.10 0.25
N MET A 107 -3.29 -4.72 1.53
CA MET A 107 -2.33 -3.76 2.07
C MET A 107 -0.90 -4.35 2.12
N THR A 108 -0.74 -5.55 2.68
CA THR A 108 0.59 -6.12 2.94
C THR A 108 1.34 -6.56 1.68
N THR A 109 0.61 -6.71 0.57
CA THR A 109 1.15 -7.07 -0.75
C THR A 109 1.24 -5.88 -1.70
N ALA A 110 0.79 -4.69 -1.29
CA ALA A 110 0.91 -3.47 -2.08
C ALA A 110 2.38 -3.05 -2.27
N SER A 111 2.70 -2.52 -3.45
CA SER A 111 4.05 -2.08 -3.81
C SER A 111 4.25 -0.59 -3.46
N PRO A 112 5.25 -0.22 -2.66
CA PRO A 112 5.64 1.18 -2.49
C PRO A 112 6.46 1.70 -3.69
N LEU A 113 6.76 0.84 -4.67
CA LEU A 113 7.62 1.12 -5.81
C LEU A 113 6.82 1.33 -7.11
N ASP A 114 7.31 2.22 -7.95
CA ASP A 114 6.87 2.43 -9.33
C ASP A 114 7.43 1.36 -10.28
N ASN A 115 7.06 1.43 -11.55
CA ASN A 115 7.47 0.52 -12.62
C ASN A 115 8.96 0.61 -12.97
N THR A 116 9.72 1.52 -12.37
CA THR A 116 11.18 1.61 -12.46
C THR A 116 11.88 1.00 -11.25
N GLY A 117 11.12 0.45 -10.29
CA GLY A 117 11.65 -0.09 -9.04
C GLY A 117 12.05 0.98 -8.03
N LYS A 118 11.64 2.24 -8.23
CA LYS A 118 11.93 3.36 -7.33
C LYS A 118 10.71 3.71 -6.48
N PRO A 119 10.87 4.40 -5.33
CA PRO A 119 9.73 4.83 -4.53
C PRO A 119 8.72 5.64 -5.35
N ILE A 120 7.43 5.33 -5.19
CA ILE A 120 6.34 6.05 -5.85
C ILE A 120 6.43 7.52 -5.51
N LYS A 121 6.25 8.35 -6.53
CA LYS A 121 6.29 9.82 -6.40
C LYS A 121 4.91 10.40 -6.12
N ASP A 122 4.90 11.54 -5.45
CA ASP A 122 3.72 12.40 -5.39
C ASP A 122 3.65 13.31 -6.63
N TYR A 123 2.55 14.04 -6.80
CA TYR A 123 2.29 14.89 -7.97
C TYR A 123 3.36 15.98 -8.17
N ASN A 124 3.98 16.44 -7.09
CA ASN A 124 5.03 17.45 -7.07
C ASN A 124 6.42 16.90 -7.45
N GLY A 125 6.56 15.58 -7.58
CA GLY A 125 7.81 14.90 -7.97
C GLY A 125 8.65 14.37 -6.81
N ASP A 126 8.27 14.67 -5.56
CA ASP A 126 8.89 14.14 -4.36
C ASP A 126 8.49 12.69 -4.12
N VAL A 127 9.21 11.99 -3.25
CA VAL A 127 8.81 10.64 -2.81
C VAL A 127 7.51 10.76 -2.02
N ALA A 128 6.51 9.97 -2.40
CA ALA A 128 5.22 9.98 -1.75
C ALA A 128 5.32 9.36 -0.35
N THR A 129 4.82 10.07 0.66
CA THR A 129 4.76 9.56 2.03
C THR A 129 3.65 8.52 2.18
N HIS A 130 3.63 7.80 3.30
CA HIS A 130 2.53 6.88 3.62
C HIS A 130 1.18 7.60 3.75
N TYR A 131 1.15 8.91 3.97
CA TYR A 131 -0.09 9.69 3.93
C TYR A 131 -0.64 9.92 2.51
N ALA A 132 0.17 9.68 1.48
CA ALA A 132 -0.25 9.77 0.07
C ALA A 132 -0.52 8.38 -0.54
N ILE A 133 0.24 7.35 -0.14
CA ILE A 133 0.16 6.01 -0.76
C ILE A 133 -0.38 4.91 0.15
N GLY A 134 -0.49 5.16 1.47
CA GLY A 134 -0.73 4.11 2.45
C GLY A 134 0.35 3.05 2.39
N SER A 135 -0.10 1.81 2.14
CA SER A 135 0.79 0.67 1.92
C SER A 135 1.42 0.65 0.53
N GLY A 136 0.87 1.37 -0.44
CA GLY A 136 1.39 1.47 -1.80
C GLY A 136 0.36 1.17 -2.88
N PHE A 137 0.87 0.95 -4.09
CA PHE A 137 0.09 0.58 -5.27
C PHE A 137 -0.33 -0.89 -5.22
N ILE A 138 -1.63 -1.11 -5.38
CA ILE A 138 -2.27 -2.42 -5.28
C ILE A 138 -1.63 -3.48 -6.20
N ASN A 139 -1.44 -4.68 -5.66
CA ASN A 139 -0.94 -5.85 -6.38
C ASN A 139 -1.94 -7.02 -6.25
N PRO A 140 -2.92 -7.13 -7.16
CA PRO A 140 -3.96 -8.14 -7.07
C PRO A 140 -3.41 -9.57 -7.08
N ARG A 141 -2.33 -9.80 -7.85
CA ARG A 141 -1.74 -11.13 -8.00
C ARG A 141 -1.15 -11.64 -6.70
N GLN A 142 -0.42 -10.79 -5.97
CA GLN A 142 0.14 -11.18 -4.67
C GLN A 142 -0.93 -11.24 -3.57
N ALA A 143 -1.96 -10.39 -3.64
CA ALA A 143 -3.05 -10.39 -2.65
C ALA A 143 -3.87 -11.70 -2.63
N ILE A 144 -3.83 -12.50 -3.71
CA ILE A 144 -4.50 -13.82 -3.75
C ILE A 144 -3.87 -14.79 -2.75
N GLU A 145 -2.54 -14.78 -2.60
CA GLU A 145 -1.80 -15.65 -1.68
C GLU A 145 -0.78 -14.82 -0.89
N PRO A 146 -1.23 -14.06 0.13
CA PRO A 146 -0.38 -13.10 0.84
C PRO A 146 0.60 -13.75 1.83
N GLY A 147 0.52 -15.07 2.03
CA GLY A 147 1.26 -15.76 3.08
C GLY A 147 0.55 -15.64 4.43
N LEU A 148 0.65 -14.44 5.01
CA LEU A 148 0.05 -14.09 6.29
C LEU A 148 -0.92 -12.91 6.13
N VAL A 149 -1.92 -12.88 7.01
CA VAL A 149 -2.83 -11.73 7.16
C VAL A 149 -2.97 -11.35 8.62
N LEU A 150 -3.36 -10.10 8.86
CA LEU A 150 -3.74 -9.57 10.15
C LEU A 150 -5.26 -9.54 10.21
N ASP A 151 -5.85 -10.41 11.02
CA ASP A 151 -7.29 -10.40 11.26
C ASP A 151 -7.63 -9.52 12.46
N TYR A 152 -8.77 -8.86 12.42
CA TYR A 152 -9.23 -7.97 13.47
C TYR A 152 -10.75 -8.00 13.55
N THR A 153 -11.26 -8.33 14.74
CA THR A 153 -12.70 -8.46 15.01
C THR A 153 -13.29 -7.24 15.71
N GLY A 154 -12.46 -6.28 16.11
CA GLY A 154 -12.91 -5.03 16.74
C GLY A 154 -13.37 -3.97 15.72
N ASN A 155 -13.84 -2.82 16.24
CA ASN A 155 -14.16 -1.66 15.40
C ASN A 155 -12.91 -0.81 15.18
N TYR A 156 -12.51 -0.61 13.92
CA TYR A 156 -11.39 0.27 13.56
C TYR A 156 -11.62 1.75 13.93
N GLU A 157 -12.87 2.20 14.07
CA GLU A 157 -13.17 3.57 14.54
C GLU A 157 -12.76 3.79 15.99
N ASN A 158 -12.73 2.72 16.80
CA ASN A 158 -12.29 2.75 18.19
C ASN A 158 -10.83 2.28 18.34
N CYS A 159 -10.07 2.30 17.24
CA CYS A 159 -8.70 1.85 17.27
C CYS A 159 -7.78 2.89 17.92
N ILE A 160 -7.51 2.67 19.20
CA ILE A 160 -6.56 3.47 19.99
C ILE A 160 -5.25 2.69 20.02
N ASP A 161 -4.27 3.21 19.30
CA ASP A 161 -2.81 2.97 19.31
C ASP A 161 -2.25 1.56 19.00
N ASP A 162 -2.93 0.44 19.26
CA ASP A 162 -2.37 -0.92 19.01
C ASP A 162 -3.36 -1.96 18.49
N CYS A 163 -4.18 -1.60 17.49
CA CYS A 163 -4.96 -2.62 16.80
C CYS A 163 -4.08 -3.49 15.91
N ASN A 164 -4.60 -4.68 15.59
CA ASN A 164 -4.02 -5.58 14.61
C ASN A 164 -4.22 -5.08 13.17
N TYR A 165 -3.86 -3.82 12.91
CA TYR A 165 -4.01 -3.13 11.64
C TYR A 165 -2.78 -3.35 10.76
N PRO A 166 -2.92 -3.47 9.43
CA PRO A 166 -1.80 -3.63 8.48
C PRO A 166 -0.99 -2.34 8.25
N SER A 167 -0.96 -1.44 9.22
CA SER A 167 -0.10 -0.25 9.30
C SER A 167 0.15 0.11 10.75
N ILE A 168 1.17 0.91 11.02
CA ILE A 168 1.55 1.29 12.38
C ILE A 168 1.72 2.80 12.46
N VAL A 169 1.13 3.42 13.48
CA VAL A 169 1.46 4.78 13.88
C VAL A 169 1.95 4.69 15.30
N VAL A 170 3.15 5.20 15.58
CA VAL A 170 3.70 5.28 16.93
C VAL A 170 3.97 6.73 17.26
N ASP A 171 3.74 7.10 18.52
CA ASP A 171 4.06 8.42 19.05
C ASP A 171 5.23 8.28 20.04
N LEU A 172 6.38 8.83 19.67
CA LEU A 172 7.59 8.91 20.48
C LEU A 172 7.88 10.35 20.93
N SER A 173 6.87 11.23 20.90
CA SER A 173 7.03 12.62 21.34
C SER A 173 7.25 12.72 22.86
N GLY A 174 8.09 13.69 23.26
CA GLY A 174 8.32 14.03 24.66
C GLY A 174 9.22 13.06 25.45
N VAL A 175 8.71 12.50 26.56
CA VAL A 175 9.48 11.67 27.53
C VAL A 175 9.58 10.20 27.09
N VAL A 176 8.74 9.78 26.14
CA VAL A 176 8.62 8.38 25.72
C VAL A 176 9.68 8.03 24.69
N GLN A 177 10.80 7.47 25.15
CA GLN A 177 11.89 7.04 24.27
C GLN A 177 11.64 5.67 23.60
N LYS A 178 10.59 4.96 24.01
CA LYS A 178 10.31 3.59 23.58
C LYS A 178 8.82 3.26 23.60
N VAL A 179 8.31 2.72 22.48
CA VAL A 179 6.95 2.20 22.33
C VAL A 179 7.00 0.76 21.84
N VAL A 180 6.11 -0.08 22.35
CA VAL A 180 5.94 -1.47 21.93
C VAL A 180 4.54 -1.66 21.38
N VAL A 181 4.43 -2.19 20.17
CA VAL A 181 3.17 -2.52 19.49
C VAL A 181 3.12 -4.00 19.15
N ASN A 182 1.93 -4.60 19.14
CA ASN A 182 1.77 -6.02 18.89
C ASN A 182 1.10 -6.26 17.53
N ARG A 183 1.61 -7.23 16.78
CA ARG A 183 0.96 -7.70 15.55
C ARG A 183 0.76 -9.20 15.61
N THR A 184 -0.47 -9.62 15.37
CA THR A 184 -0.91 -11.00 15.38
C THR A 184 -1.14 -11.44 13.93
N PHE A 185 -0.27 -12.33 13.47
CA PHE A 185 -0.30 -12.87 12.12
C PHE A 185 -1.03 -14.20 12.09
N THR A 186 -1.93 -14.34 11.13
CA THR A 186 -2.61 -15.60 10.80
C THR A 186 -2.06 -16.14 9.49
N LEU A 187 -1.56 -17.36 9.50
CA LEU A 187 -1.12 -18.08 8.32
C LEU A 187 -2.33 -18.53 7.49
N VAL A 188 -2.40 -18.05 6.24
CA VAL A 188 -3.53 -18.31 5.32
C VAL A 188 -3.13 -19.01 4.02
N SER A 189 -1.85 -19.33 3.85
CA SER A 189 -1.37 -20.12 2.72
C SER A 189 -2.02 -21.51 2.66
N PHE A 190 -2.34 -21.98 1.46
CA PHE A 190 -3.01 -23.26 1.25
C PHE A 190 -2.04 -24.45 1.36
N PRO A 191 -2.40 -25.51 2.10
CA PRO A 191 -1.62 -26.74 2.17
C PRO A 191 -1.72 -27.60 0.89
N PRO A 192 -0.76 -28.52 0.67
CA PRO A 192 0.38 -28.80 1.55
C PRO A 192 1.51 -27.78 1.37
N LEU A 193 1.87 -27.09 2.45
CA LEU A 193 3.02 -26.20 2.50
C LEU A 193 4.22 -27.00 3.01
N PRO A 194 5.39 -26.92 2.36
CA PRO A 194 6.64 -27.42 2.94
C PRO A 194 6.89 -26.77 4.32
N LYS A 195 7.54 -27.49 5.25
CA LYS A 195 7.85 -26.95 6.59
C LYS A 195 8.59 -25.60 6.52
N ASP A 196 9.44 -25.42 5.51
CA ASP A 196 10.20 -24.18 5.32
C ASP A 196 9.34 -22.96 4.91
N TYR A 197 8.09 -23.18 4.49
CA TYR A 197 7.13 -22.10 4.21
C TYR A 197 6.48 -21.56 5.49
N LEU A 198 6.68 -22.24 6.61
CA LEU A 198 6.16 -21.88 7.93
C LEU A 198 7.13 -20.99 8.71
N LEU A 199 8.27 -20.61 8.13
CA LEU A 199 9.26 -19.75 8.76
C LEU A 199 9.35 -18.40 8.06
N TYR A 200 9.15 -17.33 8.82
CA TYR A 200 9.24 -15.94 8.35
C TYR A 200 10.37 -15.21 9.07
N HIS A 201 11.21 -14.53 8.30
CA HIS A 201 12.32 -13.71 8.78
C HIS A 201 11.91 -12.24 8.76
N PHE A 202 12.02 -11.58 9.92
CA PHE A 202 11.88 -10.14 10.03
C PHE A 202 13.12 -9.44 9.45
N LEU A 203 12.89 -8.48 8.56
CA LEU A 203 13.90 -7.64 7.92
C LEU A 203 13.55 -6.16 8.15
N LYS A 204 14.56 -5.37 8.57
CA LYS A 204 14.45 -3.90 8.59
C LYS A 204 14.34 -3.42 7.13
N HIS A 205 13.26 -2.69 6.77
CA HIS A 205 12.98 -2.28 5.39
C HIS A 205 12.57 -0.80 5.32
N ASP A 206 13.40 0.05 4.72
CA ASP A 206 13.19 1.51 4.74
C ASP A 206 13.12 2.07 6.17
N ILE A 207 14.04 1.66 7.05
CA ILE A 207 14.16 2.20 8.42
C ILE A 207 15.28 3.23 8.44
N PRO A 208 14.98 4.52 8.70
CA PRO A 208 15.99 5.56 8.80
C PRO A 208 16.95 5.33 9.97
N PRO A 209 18.23 5.77 9.86
CA PRO A 209 19.27 5.46 10.83
C PRO A 209 19.02 6.00 12.24
N GLU A 210 18.22 7.06 12.36
CA GLU A 210 17.81 7.68 13.63
C GLU A 210 16.80 6.85 14.44
N LEU A 211 16.16 5.85 13.82
CA LEU A 211 15.13 5.01 14.44
C LEU A 211 15.64 3.59 14.65
N ASN A 212 15.64 3.13 15.89
CA ASN A 212 15.82 1.71 16.17
C ASN A 212 14.47 1.00 16.22
N VAL A 213 14.32 -0.03 15.39
CA VAL A 213 13.16 -0.94 15.41
C VAL A 213 13.63 -2.37 15.61
N ASP A 214 13.11 -3.02 16.64
CA ASP A 214 13.43 -4.41 16.98
C ASP A 214 12.15 -5.24 17.07
N ALA A 215 12.18 -6.44 16.52
CA ALA A 215 11.10 -7.42 16.59
C ALA A 215 11.70 -8.83 16.65
N LEU A 216 10.86 -9.84 16.92
CA LEU A 216 11.31 -11.22 16.88
C LEU A 216 11.87 -11.56 15.50
N ARG A 217 13.14 -11.98 15.45
CA ARG A 217 13.85 -12.24 14.18
C ARG A 217 13.15 -13.30 13.33
N TYR A 218 12.62 -14.34 13.96
CA TYR A 218 11.97 -15.45 13.28
C TYR A 218 10.59 -15.70 13.86
N MET A 219 9.59 -15.81 12.99
CA MET A 219 8.26 -16.31 13.35
C MET A 219 8.07 -17.67 12.68
N SER A 220 7.81 -18.70 13.47
CA SER A 220 7.52 -20.05 13.01
C SER A 220 6.07 -20.40 13.28
N PHE A 221 5.45 -21.12 12.35
CA PHE A 221 4.11 -21.69 12.51
C PHE A 221 4.21 -23.22 12.58
N ASP A 222 3.36 -23.83 13.40
CA ASP A 222 3.29 -25.29 13.52
C ASP A 222 1.88 -25.77 13.12
N LEU A 223 1.79 -26.38 11.94
CA LEU A 223 0.51 -26.91 11.45
C LEU A 223 0.15 -28.27 12.07
N GLU A 224 1.13 -29.03 12.59
CA GLU A 224 0.90 -30.32 13.26
C GLU A 224 0.28 -30.08 14.63
N GLU A 225 0.72 -29.04 15.35
CA GLU A 225 0.15 -28.60 16.62
C GLU A 225 -1.05 -27.65 16.47
N GLY A 226 -1.44 -27.31 15.23
CA GLY A 226 -2.57 -26.42 14.93
C GLY A 226 -2.29 -24.92 15.15
N GLN A 227 -1.03 -24.54 15.45
CA GLN A 227 -0.57 -23.17 15.61
C GLN A 227 -0.47 -22.43 14.27
N ARG A 228 -1.58 -21.81 13.87
CA ARG A 228 -1.68 -20.94 12.69
C ARG A 228 -1.58 -19.45 12.99
N ILE A 229 -1.54 -19.09 14.27
CA ILE A 229 -1.60 -17.72 14.75
C ILE A 229 -0.36 -17.46 15.61
N VAL A 230 0.37 -16.39 15.29
CA VAL A 230 1.57 -15.98 16.02
C VAL A 230 1.50 -14.47 16.28
N THR A 231 1.71 -14.07 17.52
CA THR A 231 1.84 -12.65 17.90
C THR A 231 3.31 -12.30 18.08
N THR A 232 3.73 -11.16 17.53
CA THR A 232 5.06 -10.59 17.74
C THR A 232 4.94 -9.17 18.26
N SER A 233 5.83 -8.81 19.18
CA SER A 233 5.96 -7.44 19.69
C SER A 233 7.07 -6.73 18.91
N ILE A 234 6.76 -5.53 18.45
CA ILE A 234 7.68 -4.66 17.71
C ILE A 234 7.98 -3.47 18.61
N THR A 235 9.25 -3.25 18.90
CA THR A 235 9.76 -2.15 19.70
C THR A 235 10.28 -1.05 18.78
N PHE A 236 9.78 0.16 18.96
CA PHE A 236 10.31 1.39 18.36
C PHE A 236 11.02 2.20 19.44
N SER A 237 12.20 2.70 19.14
CA SER A 237 12.98 3.58 20.03
C SER A 237 13.76 4.60 19.23
N LEU A 238 13.72 5.86 19.68
CA LEU A 238 14.33 7.00 19.00
C LEU A 238 15.64 7.39 19.66
N HIS A 239 16.63 7.84 18.89
CA HIS A 239 17.88 8.37 19.44
C HIS A 239 17.87 9.88 19.68
N ASP A 240 17.34 10.71 18.75
CA ASP A 240 16.97 12.12 18.93
C ASP A 240 16.50 12.68 17.56
N THR A 241 15.26 13.14 17.40
CA THR A 241 14.82 13.88 16.20
C THR A 241 13.42 14.50 16.39
N ASP A 242 13.23 15.72 15.88
CA ASP A 242 11.93 16.42 15.84
C ASP A 242 11.17 16.18 14.52
N GLN A 243 11.70 15.31 13.64
CA GLN A 243 11.09 15.02 12.35
C GLN A 243 10.31 13.72 12.37
N ARG A 244 9.11 13.78 11.78
CA ARG A 244 8.28 12.61 11.51
C ARG A 244 9.02 11.63 10.60
N ILE A 245 9.07 10.37 11.04
CA ILE A 245 9.77 9.29 10.33
C ILE A 245 8.75 8.41 9.62
N PHE A 246 9.04 8.07 8.37
CA PHE A 246 8.30 7.10 7.57
C PHE A 246 9.17 5.90 7.29
N GLY A 247 8.58 4.71 7.29
CA GLY A 247 9.32 3.50 6.95
C GLY A 247 8.42 2.28 6.85
N SER A 248 9.03 1.10 6.79
CA SER A 248 8.25 -0.14 6.77
C SER A 248 8.94 -1.30 7.47
N LEU A 249 8.15 -2.31 7.75
CA LEU A 249 8.57 -3.59 8.30
C LEU A 249 8.32 -4.65 7.24
N LEU A 250 9.22 -5.63 7.14
CA LEU A 250 9.10 -6.71 6.17
C LEU A 250 9.28 -8.06 6.86
N TRP A 251 8.30 -8.94 6.73
CA TRP A 251 8.44 -10.35 7.04
C TRP A 251 8.48 -11.14 5.74
N LYS A 252 9.58 -11.84 5.51
CA LYS A 252 9.79 -12.64 4.29
C LYS A 252 9.80 -14.11 4.64
N CYS A 253 9.02 -14.91 3.90
CA CYS A 253 9.06 -16.36 4.01
C CYS A 253 10.45 -16.87 3.60
N TYR A 254 11.01 -17.81 4.37
CA TYR A 254 12.35 -18.34 4.15
C TYR A 254 12.46 -19.09 2.81
N ALA A 255 11.49 -19.95 2.51
CA ALA A 255 11.52 -20.80 1.31
C ALA A 255 10.66 -20.30 0.13
N HIS A 256 9.85 -19.24 0.31
CA HIS A 256 9.00 -18.73 -0.76
C HIS A 256 9.30 -17.25 -1.09
N PRO A 257 9.84 -16.94 -2.27
CA PRO A 257 10.26 -15.58 -2.62
C PRO A 257 9.08 -14.62 -2.77
N GLY A 258 7.87 -15.13 -3.00
CA GLY A 258 6.66 -14.33 -3.19
C GLY A 258 5.88 -14.01 -1.91
N TYR A 259 6.13 -14.73 -0.81
CA TYR A 259 5.41 -14.51 0.45
C TYR A 259 6.14 -13.48 1.29
N ASN A 260 5.71 -12.23 1.12
CA ASN A 260 6.26 -11.06 1.76
C ASN A 260 5.11 -10.28 2.39
N VAL A 261 5.26 -9.95 3.67
CA VAL A 261 4.27 -9.20 4.42
C VAL A 261 4.92 -7.89 4.79
N ARG A 262 4.59 -6.83 4.05
CA ARG A 262 5.10 -5.48 4.29
C ARG A 262 4.08 -4.67 5.10
N ILE A 263 4.52 -3.99 6.15
CA ILE A 263 3.68 -3.11 6.96
C ILE A 263 4.32 -1.72 7.00
N PRO A 264 3.69 -0.66 6.46
CA PRO A 264 4.18 0.70 6.61
C PRO A 264 4.02 1.19 8.05
N PHE A 265 4.93 2.04 8.49
CA PHE A 265 4.83 2.74 9.77
C PHE A 265 5.08 4.24 9.65
N VAL A 266 4.53 4.99 10.61
CA VAL A 266 4.83 6.40 10.85
C VAL A 266 5.19 6.59 12.31
N VAL A 267 6.30 7.28 12.58
CA VAL A 267 6.69 7.73 13.92
C VAL A 267 6.41 9.22 14.04
N LYS A 268 5.51 9.58 14.95
CA LYS A 268 5.34 10.96 15.42
C LYS A 268 6.41 11.21 16.49
N THR A 269 7.03 12.37 16.43
CA THR A 269 8.10 12.83 17.31
C THR A 269 7.72 14.20 17.83
#